data_AF-A0A9X5AME5-F1
#
_entry.id   AF-A0A9X5AME5-F1
#
_cell.length_a   1.000
_cell.length_b   1.000
_cell.length_c   1.000
_cell.angle_alpha   90.00
_cell.angle_beta   90.00
_cell.angle_gamma   90.00
#
_symmetry.space_group_name_H-M   'P 1'
#
loop_
_entity.id
_entity.type
_entity.pdbx_description
1 polymer ?
#
loop_
_entity_poly.entity_id
_entity_poly.type
_entity_poly.pdbx_seq_one_letter_code
_entity_poly.pdbx_strand_id
1 'polypeptide(L)' 'MKLECANCGKVFDKDDDILTITDNQLILRYFDWPDGRDNAFCSEDCLCDALMAEYVSVDEFKEMYKEGEEE' A
#
# COMPACT_ATOMS: atom_id res chain seq x y z
N MET A 1 7.20 -10.55 19.30
CA MET A 1 7.40 -9.58 18.21
C MET A 1 6.31 -8.53 18.34
N LYS A 2 6.64 -7.25 18.23
CA LYS A 2 5.63 -6.19 18.13
C LYS A 2 5.24 -6.05 16.66
N LEU A 3 3.95 -5.91 16.36
CA LEU A 3 3.50 -5.56 15.01
C LEU A 3 3.49 -4.04 14.90
N GLU A 4 4.03 -3.52 13.81
CA GLU A 4 4.19 -2.09 13.58
C GLU A 4 3.66 -1.75 12.19
N CYS A 5 3.12 -0.55 12.02
CA CYS A 5 2.69 -0.06 10.71
C CYS A 5 3.91 0.02 9.78
N ALA A 6 3.83 -0.64 8.63
CA ALA A 6 4.94 -0.72 7.67
C ALA A 6 5.33 0.64 7.09
N ASN A 7 4.43 1.63 7.11
CA ASN A 7 4.72 2.99 6.65
C ASN A 7 5.25 3.90 7.77
N CYS A 8 4.49 4.06 8.85
CA CYS A 8 4.76 5.10 9.86
C CYS A 8 5.39 4.58 11.16
N GLY A 9 5.56 3.26 11.32
CA GLY A 9 6.15 2.64 12.50
C GLY A 9 5.28 2.67 13.76
N LYS A 10 4.00 3.04 13.66
CA LYS A 10 3.06 2.96 14.79
C LYS A 10 2.97 1.51 15.27
N VAL A 11 3.25 1.26 16.55
CA VAL A 11 3.05 -0.04 17.19
C VAL A 11 1.54 -0.28 17.39
N PHE A 12 1.05 -1.45 17.01
CA PHE A 12 -0.35 -1.83 17.21
C PHE A 12 -0.60 -2.40 18.60
N ASP A 13 -1.75 -2.06 19.16
CA ASP A 13 -2.32 -2.74 20.33
C ASP A 13 -3.14 -3.97 19.91
N LYS A 14 -3.48 -4.83 20.86
CA LYS A 14 -4.17 -6.12 20.58
C LYS A 14 -5.54 -5.94 19.90
N ASP A 15 -6.21 -4.84 20.20
CA ASP A 15 -7.59 -4.57 19.76
C ASP A 15 -7.63 -3.55 18.60
N ASP A 16 -6.48 -3.20 18.01
CA ASP A 16 -6.42 -2.33 16.83
C ASP A 16 -6.85 -3.08 15.57
N ASP A 17 -7.74 -2.46 14.79
CA ASP A 17 -8.00 -2.89 13.41
C ASP A 17 -6.86 -2.42 12.50
N ILE A 18 -6.48 -3.27 11.53
CA ILE A 18 -5.40 -3.00 10.57
C ILE A 18 -5.83 -3.28 9.14
N LEU A 19 -5.17 -2.63 8.19
CA LEU A 19 -5.27 -2.92 6.76
C LEU A 19 -4.11 -3.79 6.32
N THR A 20 -4.39 -4.73 5.42
CA THR A 20 -3.40 -5.63 4.81
C THR A 20 -3.73 -5.82 3.33
N ILE A 21 -2.70 -6.00 2.50
CA ILE A 21 -2.87 -6.42 1.10
C ILE A 21 -3.08 -7.92 1.07
N THR A 22 -4.09 -8.36 0.29
CA THR A 22 -4.44 -9.79 0.13
C THR A 22 -4.12 -10.33 -1.26
N ASP A 23 -3.67 -9.49 -2.19
CA ASP A 23 -3.28 -9.90 -3.53
C ASP A 23 -1.89 -10.57 -3.52
N ASN A 24 -1.83 -11.81 -4.03
CA ASN A 24 -0.60 -12.60 -4.01
C ASN A 24 0.54 -12.01 -4.85
N GLN A 25 0.25 -11.30 -5.95
CA GLN A 25 1.30 -10.71 -6.79
C GLN A 25 1.91 -9.49 -6.11
N LEU A 26 1.09 -8.65 -5.48
CA LEU A 26 1.59 -7.54 -4.69
C LEU A 26 2.41 -8.06 -3.51
N ILE A 27 1.92 -9.09 -2.81
CA ILE A 27 2.64 -9.66 -1.67
C ILE A 27 4.02 -10.17 -2.08
N LEU A 28 4.11 -10.95 -3.16
CA LEU A 28 5.37 -11.52 -3.62
C LEU A 28 6.37 -10.49 -4.15
N ARG A 29 5.91 -9.31 -4.58
CA ARG A 29 6.76 -8.30 -5.22
C ARG A 29 7.16 -7.16 -4.30
N TYR A 30 6.37 -6.85 -3.29
CA TYR A 30 6.53 -5.64 -2.47
C TYR A 30 6.76 -5.91 -0.98
N PHE A 31 6.56 -7.14 -0.51
CA PHE A 31 6.81 -7.51 0.89
C PHE A 31 7.91 -8.56 0.98
N ASP A 32 8.92 -8.28 1.79
CA ASP A 32 10.14 -9.05 1.95
C ASP A 32 10.02 -10.11 3.07
N TRP A 33 9.11 -9.89 4.02
CA TRP A 33 9.05 -10.70 5.23
C TRP A 33 7.93 -11.75 5.16
N PRO A 34 8.26 -13.06 5.20
CA PRO A 34 7.25 -14.14 5.10
C PRO A 34 6.22 -14.17 6.24
N ASP A 35 6.52 -13.52 7.36
CA ASP A 35 5.59 -13.35 8.48
C ASP A 35 4.60 -12.19 8.28
N GLY A 36 4.70 -11.45 7.17
CA GLY A 36 3.80 -10.37 6.78
C GLY A 36 3.91 -9.11 7.62
N ARG A 37 4.99 -8.96 8.41
CA ARG A 37 5.16 -7.81 9.33
C ARG A 37 5.28 -6.46 8.63
N ASP A 38 5.66 -6.47 7.36
CA ASP A 38 5.75 -5.33 6.45
C ASP A 38 4.47 -5.14 5.59
N ASN A 39 3.43 -5.93 5.84
CA ASN A 39 2.11 -5.84 5.19
C ASN A 39 1.00 -5.50 6.21
N ALA A 40 1.30 -4.63 7.18
CA ALA A 40 0.35 -4.16 8.19
C ALA A 40 0.32 -2.64 8.20
N PHE A 41 -0.86 -2.04 8.01
CA PHE A 41 -1.05 -0.59 7.88
C PHE A 41 -2.14 -0.07 8.82
N CYS A 42 -1.89 1.08 9.45
CA CYS A 42 -2.81 1.66 10.43
C CYS A 42 -3.92 2.55 9.83
N SER A 43 -3.84 2.88 8.54
CA SER A 43 -4.81 3.73 7.84
C SER A 43 -4.68 3.55 6.32
N GLU A 44 -5.71 3.97 5.59
CA GLU A 44 -5.68 4.02 4.12
C GLU A 44 -4.52 4.89 3.62
N ASP A 45 -4.28 6.06 4.23
CA ASP A 45 -3.15 6.93 3.90
C ASP A 45 -1.80 6.20 4.02
N CYS A 46 -1.59 5.43 5.10
CA CYS A 46 -0.35 4.67 5.27
C CYS A 46 -0.17 3.57 4.22
N LEU A 47 -1.28 2.95 3.80
CA LEU A 47 -1.24 1.96 2.73
C LEU A 47 -0.93 2.62 1.38
N CYS A 48 -1.59 3.74 1.08
CA CYS A 48 -1.38 4.51 -0.14
C CYS A 48 0.07 5.01 -0.24
N ASP A 49 0.58 5.65 0.81
CA ASP A 49 1.96 6.15 0.85
C ASP A 49 2.98 5.03 0.62
N ALA A 50 2.82 3.89 1.30
CA ALA A 50 3.76 2.77 1.20
C ALA A 50 3.79 2.14 -0.20
N LEU A 51 2.65 2.08 -0.89
CA LEU A 51 2.54 1.54 -2.24
C LEU A 51 2.71 2.61 -3.33
N MET A 52 3.03 3.85 -2.95
CA MET A 52 3.10 5.01 -3.86
C MET A 52 1.80 5.17 -4.68
N ALA A 53 0.66 4.90 -4.05
CA ALA A 53 -0.65 5.12 -4.64
C ALA A 53 -1.12 6.54 -4.32
N GLU A 54 -1.66 7.22 -5.33
CA GLU A 54 -2.13 8.60 -5.22
C GLU A 54 -3.58 8.73 -5.69
N TYR A 55 -4.29 9.71 -5.11
CA TYR A 55 -5.60 10.11 -5.61
C TYR A 55 -5.42 11.03 -6.82
N VAL A 56 -5.84 10.55 -7.99
CA VAL A 56 -5.87 11.34 -9.23
C VAL A 56 -7.29 11.47 -9.73
N SER A 57 -7.62 12.60 -10.36
CA SER A 57 -8.87 12.75 -11.08
C SER A 57 -8.87 11.92 -12.37
N VAL A 58 -10.06 11.63 -12.90
CA VAL A 58 -10.18 10.87 -14.16
C VAL A 58 -9.52 11.60 -15.33
N ASP A 59 -9.58 12.93 -15.35
CA ASP A 59 -8.98 13.72 -16.43
C ASP A 59 -7.45 13.72 -16.33
N GLU A 60 -6.87 13.88 -15.14
CA GLU A 60 -5.42 13.73 -14.90
C GLU A 60 -4.94 12.31 -15.25
N PHE A 61 -5.66 11.28 -14.82
CA PHE A 61 -5.34 9.89 -15.17
C PHE A 61 -5.31 9.69 -16.68
N LYS A 62 -6.31 10.21 -17.40
CA LYS A 62 -6.32 10.15 -18.88
C LYS A 62 -5.13 10.90 -19.47
N GLU A 63 -4.72 12.04 -18.93
CA GLU A 63 -3.55 12.78 -19.41
C GLU A 63 -2.24 12.01 -19.20
N MET A 64 -2.05 11.35 -18.05
CA MET A 64 -0.87 10.54 -17.74
C MET A 64 -0.64 9.38 -18.73
N TYR A 65 -1.72 8.84 -19.30
CA TYR A 65 -1.68 7.65 -20.15
C TYR A 65 -2.11 7.91 -21.61
N LYS A 66 -2.38 9.17 -21.99
CA LYS A 66 -2.67 9.57 -23.39
C LYS A 66 -1.45 9.43 -24.31
N GLU A 67 -0.23 9.41 -23.77
CA GLU A 67 1.01 9.27 -24.56
C GLU A 67 1.22 7.85 -25.15
N GLY A 68 0.28 6.92 -24.98
CA GLY A 68 0.36 5.55 -25.52
C GLY A 68 -0.44 5.29 -26.80
N GLU A 69 -1.18 6.27 -27.33
CA GLU A 69 -2.04 6.12 -28.53
C GLU A 69 -1.50 6.84 -29.79
N GLU A 70 -0.23 7.24 -29.82
CA GLU A 70 0.44 7.69 -31.06
C GLU A 70 1.39 6.60 -31.58
N GLU A 71 0.83 5.68 -32.39
CA GLU A 71 1.30 5.16 -33.71
C GLU A 71 0.61 3.84 -34.10
#